data_AF-A0A7S1D2K0-F1
#
_entry.id   AF-A0A7S1D2K0-F1
#
_cell.length_a   1.000
_cell.length_b   1.000
_cell.length_c   1.000
_cell.angle_alpha   90.00
_cell.angle_beta   90.00
_cell.angle_gamma   90.00
#
_symmetry.space_group_name_H-M   'P 1'
#
loop_
_entity.id
_entity.type
_entity.pdbx_description
1 polymer ?
#
loop_
_entity_poly.entity_id
_entity_poly.type
_entity_poly.pdbx_seq_one_letter_code
_entity_poly.pdbx_strand_id
1 'polypeptide(L)'
;NMKEEGDVAKDDYDTDDLLDRKGASVELRNPIDPNRIRHSSLRACVERTYTKGGRHESIGSATLRLGPFRRDLPLDARSNVQGSITGGTRLSESNFKVLPFTSVSATTRQLFPLSSISDQPWTLALQHTLTTATRALP
;
A
#
# COMPACT_ATOMS: atom_id res chain seq x y z
N ASN A 1 -12.93 -30.44 43.75
CA ASN A 1 -12.81 -28.99 43.46
C ASN A 1 -12.03 -28.85 42.15
N MET A 2 -12.60 -29.31 41.04
CA MET A 2 -13.58 -28.64 40.16
C MET A 2 -12.96 -27.40 39.49
N LYS A 3 -12.71 -27.56 38.19
CA LYS A 3 -11.99 -26.67 37.28
C LYS A 3 -12.74 -25.35 37.09
N GLU A 4 -12.02 -24.24 37.10
CA GLU A 4 -12.47 -22.96 36.53
C GLU A 4 -12.13 -22.96 35.03
N GLU A 5 -13.14 -23.24 34.21
CA GLU A 5 -13.24 -22.71 32.85
C GLU A 5 -14.10 -21.45 32.96
N GLY A 6 -13.62 -20.33 32.43
CA GLY A 6 -14.37 -19.07 32.48
C GLY A 6 -13.80 -18.02 31.55
N ASP A 7 -14.40 -17.94 30.37
CA ASP A 7 -14.49 -16.78 29.48
C ASP A 7 -13.20 -16.22 28.87
N VAL A 8 -12.71 -16.93 27.85
CA VAL A 8 -12.08 -16.28 26.71
C VAL A 8 -13.15 -15.40 26.07
N ALA A 9 -13.10 -14.09 26.31
CA ALA A 9 -13.82 -13.11 25.53
C ALA A 9 -13.56 -13.41 24.05
N LYS A 10 -14.57 -13.91 23.36
CA LYS A 10 -14.57 -13.98 21.90
C LYS A 10 -14.42 -12.54 21.43
N ASP A 11 -13.24 -12.22 20.90
CA ASP A 11 -13.10 -11.07 20.03
C ASP A 11 -14.11 -11.28 18.89
N ASP A 12 -15.28 -10.64 19.02
CA ASP A 12 -16.21 -10.43 17.92
C ASP A 12 -15.49 -9.55 16.89
N TYR A 13 -14.58 -10.16 16.13
CA TYR A 13 -14.22 -9.73 14.79
C TYR A 13 -15.44 -9.97 13.91
N ASP A 14 -16.51 -9.25 14.23
CA ASP A 14 -17.74 -9.29 13.49
C ASP A 14 -17.42 -8.77 12.09
N THR A 15 -17.71 -9.64 11.14
CA THR A 15 -17.66 -9.49 9.69
C THR A 15 -18.45 -8.27 9.23
N ASP A 16 -17.93 -7.09 9.52
CA ASP A 16 -18.50 -5.81 9.11
C ASP A 16 -18.15 -5.58 7.63
N ASP A 17 -18.77 -6.38 6.76
CA ASP A 17 -18.57 -6.31 5.32
C ASP A 17 -18.85 -4.89 4.82
N LEU A 18 -17.93 -4.40 3.98
CA LEU A 18 -18.06 -3.14 3.27
C LEU A 18 -19.32 -3.18 2.37
N LEU A 19 -20.25 -2.26 2.59
CA LEU A 19 -21.50 -2.16 1.86
C LEU A 19 -21.40 -1.15 0.70
N ASP A 20 -20.78 0.00 0.95
CA ASP A 20 -20.52 1.01 -0.09
C ASP A 20 -19.25 1.81 0.22
N ARG A 21 -18.57 2.27 -0.82
CA ARG A 21 -17.38 3.13 -0.73
C ARG A 21 -17.45 4.17 -1.84
N LYS A 22 -17.64 5.42 -1.42
CA LYS A 22 -17.71 6.58 -2.32
C LYS A 22 -16.61 7.55 -1.98
N GLY A 23 -15.94 8.10 -2.98
CA GLY A 23 -14.90 9.07 -2.74
C GLY A 23 -14.40 9.74 -4.00
N ALA A 24 -13.47 10.65 -3.80
CA ALA A 24 -12.78 11.36 -4.86
C ALA A 24 -11.28 11.14 -4.70
N SER A 25 -10.60 10.91 -5.82
CA SER A 25 -9.15 10.86 -5.85
C SER A 25 -8.60 11.81 -6.89
N VAL A 26 -7.55 12.54 -6.52
CA VAL A 26 -6.80 13.43 -7.40
C VAL A 26 -5.39 12.88 -7.51
N GLU A 27 -4.87 12.79 -8.73
CA GLU A 27 -3.49 12.37 -8.99
C GLU A 27 -2.73 13.48 -9.70
N LEU A 28 -1.60 13.86 -9.11
CA LEU A 28 -0.62 14.77 -9.67
C LEU A 28 0.55 13.94 -10.19
N ARG A 29 0.90 14.13 -11.46
CA ARG A 29 2.05 13.51 -12.09
C ARG A 29 3.24 14.46 -12.03
N ASN A 30 4.40 13.91 -11.68
CA ASN A 30 5.66 14.62 -11.47
C ASN A 30 5.53 15.84 -10.53
N PRO A 31 4.99 15.65 -9.30
CA PRO A 31 4.92 16.72 -8.30
C PRO A 31 6.30 17.19 -7.82
N ILE A 32 7.34 16.37 -8.03
CA ILE A 32 8.74 16.71 -7.74
C ILE A 32 9.41 17.11 -9.05
N ASP A 33 10.31 18.08 -8.99
CA ASP A 33 11.14 18.52 -10.13
C ASP A 33 11.65 17.32 -10.95
N PRO A 34 11.28 17.21 -12.24
CA PRO A 34 11.69 16.11 -13.12
C PRO A 34 13.22 15.97 -13.24
N ASN A 35 13.96 17.06 -13.01
CA ASN A 35 15.42 17.03 -13.01
C ASN A 35 15.99 16.26 -11.81
N ARG A 36 15.24 16.16 -10.71
CA ARG A 36 15.61 15.40 -9.52
C ARG A 36 15.00 14.00 -9.53
N ILE A 37 13.70 13.89 -9.83
CA ILE A 37 12.98 12.62 -9.87
C ILE A 37 12.07 12.59 -11.10
N ARG A 38 12.52 11.91 -12.15
CA ARG A 38 11.82 11.82 -13.46
C ARG A 38 10.42 11.21 -13.39
N HIS A 39 10.21 10.32 -12.44
CA HIS A 39 8.96 9.61 -12.25
C HIS A 39 8.55 9.75 -10.79
N SER A 40 7.68 10.71 -10.52
CA SER A 40 7.00 10.84 -9.23
C SER A 40 5.50 10.97 -9.47
N SER A 41 4.68 10.48 -8.55
CA SER A 41 3.25 10.78 -8.55
C SER A 41 2.74 10.97 -7.13
N LEU A 42 1.85 11.95 -6.94
CA LEU A 42 1.19 12.21 -5.67
C LEU A 42 -0.30 11.99 -5.89
N ARG A 43 -0.88 11.04 -5.17
CA ARG A 43 -2.31 10.76 -5.19
C ARG A 43 -2.92 11.14 -3.85
N ALA A 44 -3.89 12.04 -3.85
CA ALA A 44 -4.73 12.28 -2.68
C ALA A 44 -6.08 11.60 -2.89
N CYS A 45 -6.62 10.99 -1.85
CA CYS A 45 -7.91 10.32 -1.87
C CYS A 45 -8.70 10.65 -0.62
N VAL A 46 -9.98 10.96 -0.79
CA VAL A 46 -10.93 11.11 0.31
C VAL A 46 -12.13 10.24 0.00
N GLU A 47 -12.43 9.32 0.90
CA GLU A 47 -13.47 8.32 0.71
C GLU A 47 -14.30 8.19 1.99
N ARG A 48 -15.58 7.87 1.81
CA ARG A 48 -16.50 7.51 2.88
C ARG A 48 -16.92 6.07 2.67
N THR A 49 -16.70 5.25 3.68
CA THR A 49 -17.04 3.82 3.72
C THR A 49 -18.25 3.59 4.61
N TYR A 50 -19.14 2.73 4.13
CA TYR A 50 -20.36 2.31 4.81
C TYR A 50 -20.27 0.80 5.03
N THR A 51 -20.41 0.33 6.27
CA THR A 51 -20.47 -1.11 6.56
C THR A 51 -21.91 -1.59 6.70
N LYS A 52 -22.13 -2.90 6.55
CA LYS A 52 -23.45 -3.53 6.81
C LYS A 52 -23.96 -3.25 8.22
N GLY A 53 -23.07 -3.14 9.22
CA GLY A 53 -23.41 -2.77 10.59
C GLY A 53 -23.78 -1.30 10.81
N GLY A 54 -23.95 -0.51 9.74
CA GLY A 54 -24.33 0.90 9.83
C GLY A 54 -23.20 1.82 10.31
N ARG A 55 -21.95 1.34 10.32
CA ARG A 55 -20.80 2.19 10.65
C ARG A 55 -20.44 3.05 9.45
N HIS A 56 -20.31 4.34 9.72
CA HIS A 56 -19.84 5.33 8.77
C HIS A 56 -18.43 5.76 9.13
N GLU A 57 -17.53 5.67 8.15
CA GLU A 57 -16.16 6.07 8.35
C GLU A 57 -15.68 6.90 7.17
N SER A 58 -14.96 7.97 7.48
CA SER A 58 -14.35 8.83 6.48
C SER A 58 -12.84 8.58 6.51
N ILE A 59 -12.28 8.27 5.35
CA ILE A 59 -10.86 7.96 5.15
C ILE A 59 -10.27 9.03 4.24
N GLY A 60 -9.37 9.84 4.78
CA GLY A 60 -8.51 10.73 4.01
C GLY A 60 -7.13 10.10 3.88
N SER A 61 -6.56 10.05 2.68
CA SER A 61 -5.20 9.54 2.45
C SER A 61 -4.47 10.31 1.35
N ALA A 62 -3.15 10.34 1.46
CA ALA A 62 -2.25 10.84 0.44
C ALA A 62 -1.11 9.84 0.24
N THR A 63 -0.88 9.43 -1.00
CA THR A 63 0.17 8.50 -1.41
C THR A 63 1.15 9.22 -2.33
N LEU A 64 2.41 9.29 -1.91
CA LEU A 64 3.52 9.72 -2.75
C LEU A 64 4.26 8.48 -3.29
N ARG A 65 4.38 8.39 -4.61
CA ARG A 65 5.14 7.35 -5.32
C ARG A 65 6.40 7.96 -5.94
N LEU A 66 7.53 7.31 -5.70
CA LEU A 66 8.84 7.72 -6.21
C LEU A 66 9.43 6.57 -7.03
N GLY A 67 9.86 6.87 -8.26
CA GLY A 67 10.45 5.91 -9.18
C GLY A 67 9.51 5.47 -10.31
N PRO A 68 9.94 4.52 -11.15
CA PRO A 68 11.06 3.62 -10.91
C PRO A 68 12.44 4.27 -11.11
N PHE A 69 13.32 4.13 -10.12
CA PHE A 69 14.74 4.42 -10.25
C PHE A 69 15.40 3.25 -10.97
N ARG A 70 15.88 3.49 -12.19
CA ARG A 70 16.55 2.48 -13.02
C ARG A 70 18.04 2.46 -12.71
N ARG A 71 18.59 1.27 -12.54
CA ARG A 71 20.02 1.04 -12.44
C ARG A 71 20.39 -0.15 -13.30
N ASP A 72 21.39 0.04 -14.16
CA ASP A 72 21.98 -1.04 -14.92
C ASP A 72 22.87 -1.87 -13.98
N LEU A 73 22.68 -3.17 -14.02
CA LEU A 73 23.45 -4.17 -13.31
C LEU A 73 24.41 -4.86 -14.30
N PRO A 74 25.46 -5.54 -13.82
CA PRO A 74 26.33 -6.34 -14.68
C PRO A 74 25.54 -7.35 -15.53
N LEU A 75 26.11 -7.75 -16.67
CA LEU A 75 25.51 -8.75 -17.59
C LEU A 75 24.16 -8.31 -18.20
N ASP A 76 24.02 -7.04 -18.57
CA ASP A 76 22.79 -6.43 -19.12
C ASP A 76 21.53 -6.57 -18.23
N ALA A 77 21.73 -6.90 -16.95
CA ALA A 77 20.64 -6.97 -15.99
C ALA A 77 20.12 -5.57 -15.63
N ARG A 78 18.84 -5.48 -15.29
CA ARG A 78 18.18 -4.20 -14.97
C ARG A 78 17.52 -4.27 -13.61
N SER A 79 17.75 -3.26 -12.77
CA SER A 79 17.03 -3.09 -11.52
C SER A 79 16.16 -1.84 -11.55
N ASN A 80 14.92 -1.98 -11.09
CA ASN A 80 13.96 -0.91 -10.90
C ASN A 80 13.57 -0.86 -9.42
N VAL A 81 13.76 0.28 -8.78
CA VAL A 81 13.31 0.50 -7.40
C VAL A 81 12.17 1.51 -7.41
N GLN A 82 11.04 1.16 -6.79
CA GLN A 82 9.89 2.02 -6.60
C GLN A 82 9.57 2.11 -5.12
N GLY A 83 9.47 3.33 -4.60
CA GLY A 83 9.01 3.60 -3.24
C GLY A 83 7.60 4.17 -3.25
N SER A 84 6.78 3.81 -2.27
CA SER A 84 5.53 4.50 -2.01
C SER A 84 5.35 4.78 -0.52
N ILE A 85 4.90 5.98 -0.20
CA ILE A 85 4.59 6.42 1.16
C ILE A 85 3.13 6.84 1.14
N THR A 86 2.30 6.22 1.97
CA THR A 86 0.90 6.59 2.17
C THR A 86 0.71 7.06 3.59
N GLY A 87 0.13 8.24 3.76
CA GLY A 87 -0.31 8.74 5.06
C GLY A 87 -1.78 9.10 5.00
N GLY A 88 -2.51 8.89 6.09
CA GLY A 88 -3.92 9.18 6.13
C GLY A 88 -4.51 9.14 7.52
N THR A 89 -5.80 9.42 7.58
CA THR A 89 -6.59 9.40 8.81
C THR A 89 -7.93 8.74 8.52
N ARG A 90 -8.34 7.85 9.42
CA ARG A 90 -9.68 7.29 9.48
C ARG A 90 -10.45 7.98 10.60
N LEU A 91 -11.59 8.56 10.27
CA LEU A 91 -12.52 9.15 11.23
C LEU A 91 -13.72 8.23 11.37
N SER A 92 -13.94 7.72 12.59
CA SER A 92 -15.14 6.97 12.94
C SER A 92 -16.24 7.94 13.36
N GLU A 93 -17.37 7.98 12.64
CA GLU A 93 -18.47 8.91 12.93
C GLU A 93 -19.24 8.54 14.21
N SER A 94 -19.20 7.28 14.65
CA SER A 94 -19.93 6.82 15.85
C SER A 94 -19.29 7.31 17.16
N ASN A 95 -17.96 7.38 17.21
CA ASN A 95 -17.22 7.73 18.43
C ASN A 95 -16.34 8.98 18.27
N PHE A 96 -16.46 9.70 17.13
CA PHE A 96 -15.58 10.80 16.74
C PHE A 96 -14.08 10.49 16.89
N LYS A 97 -13.73 9.21 16.72
CA LYS A 97 -12.36 8.73 16.93
C LYS A 97 -11.55 8.91 15.65
N VAL A 98 -10.45 9.65 15.75
CA VAL A 98 -9.48 9.82 14.67
C VAL A 98 -8.36 8.79 14.84
N LEU A 99 -8.16 7.97 13.82
CA LEU A 99 -7.13 6.95 13.73
C LEU A 99 -6.17 7.30 12.59
N PRO A 100 -5.02 7.94 12.89
CA PRO A 100 -4.00 8.17 11.88
C PRO A 100 -3.38 6.84 11.45
N PHE A 101 -3.08 6.71 10.16
CA PHE A 101 -2.35 5.58 9.62
C PHE A 101 -1.26 6.04 8.67
N THR A 102 -0.19 5.27 8.62
CA THR A 102 0.88 5.42 7.65
C THR A 102 1.31 4.06 7.13
N SER A 103 1.65 3.99 5.85
CA SER A 103 2.33 2.85 5.26
C SER A 103 3.47 3.31 4.37
N VAL A 104 4.53 2.53 4.38
CA VAL A 104 5.69 2.72 3.52
C VAL A 104 5.94 1.39 2.83
N SER A 105 6.06 1.42 1.51
CA SER A 105 6.44 0.26 0.73
C SER A 105 7.61 0.57 -0.20
N ALA A 106 8.47 -0.42 -0.37
CA ALA A 106 9.57 -0.42 -1.32
C ALA A 106 9.48 -1.69 -2.15
N THR A 107 9.30 -1.52 -3.46
CA THR A 107 9.28 -2.60 -4.43
C THR A 107 10.53 -2.54 -5.29
N THR A 108 11.31 -3.60 -5.27
CA THR A 108 12.49 -3.78 -6.12
C THR A 108 12.20 -4.86 -7.15
N ARG A 109 12.36 -4.54 -8.43
CA ARG A 109 12.25 -5.48 -9.53
C ARG A 109 13.61 -5.62 -10.23
N GLN A 110 14.09 -6.85 -10.36
CA GLN A 110 15.34 -7.17 -11.05
C GLN A 110 15.04 -8.06 -12.25
N LEU A 111 15.65 -7.77 -13.39
CA LEU A 111 15.51 -8.50 -14.65
C LEU A 111 16.89 -8.98 -15.06
N PHE A 112 17.09 -10.29 -15.20
CA PHE A 112 18.35 -10.90 -15.61
C PHE A 112 18.16 -11.60 -16.96
N PRO A 113 18.77 -11.11 -18.05
CA PRO A 113 18.75 -11.82 -19.32
C PRO A 113 19.64 -13.07 -19.22
N LEU A 114 19.09 -14.23 -19.56
CA LEU A 114 19.80 -15.50 -19.62
C LEU A 114 20.06 -15.82 -21.10
N SER A 115 20.87 -15.00 -21.76
CA SER A 115 21.14 -15.08 -23.20
C SER A 115 22.20 -16.11 -23.59
N SER A 116 22.81 -16.84 -22.63
CA SER A 116 23.93 -17.74 -22.90
C SER A 116 23.58 -19.23 -22.97
N ILE A 117 22.30 -19.64 -22.91
CA ILE A 117 21.92 -21.06 -22.69
C ILE A 117 21.09 -21.66 -23.85
N SER A 118 20.41 -20.88 -24.70
CA SER A 118 19.63 -21.40 -25.83
C SER A 118 19.37 -20.36 -26.93
N ASP A 119 18.98 -20.82 -28.13
CA ASP A 119 18.56 -19.98 -29.28
C ASP A 119 17.35 -19.06 -28.99
N GLN A 120 16.67 -19.26 -27.87
CA GLN A 120 15.57 -18.42 -27.42
C GLN A 120 16.01 -17.63 -26.17
N PRO A 121 15.85 -16.30 -26.13
CA PRO A 121 16.25 -15.51 -24.97
C PRO A 121 15.27 -15.73 -23.81
N TRP A 122 15.79 -16.16 -22.67
CA TRP A 122 15.03 -16.23 -21.41
C TRP A 122 15.37 -15.02 -20.54
N THR A 123 14.42 -14.55 -19.73
CA THR A 123 14.67 -13.50 -18.74
C THR A 123 14.11 -13.91 -17.40
N LEU A 124 14.94 -13.89 -16.37
CA LEU A 124 14.51 -14.09 -14.99
C LEU A 124 14.06 -12.75 -14.40
N ALA A 125 12.81 -12.67 -13.93
CA ALA A 125 12.28 -11.48 -13.28
C ALA A 125 12.04 -11.76 -11.79
N LEU A 126 12.79 -11.09 -10.92
CA LEU A 126 12.60 -11.15 -9.47
C LEU A 126 11.93 -9.87 -8.99
N GLN A 127 10.86 -10.00 -8.20
CA GLN A 127 10.18 -8.87 -7.58
C GLN A 127 10.11 -9.07 -6.07
N HIS A 128 10.63 -8.11 -5.33
CA HIS A 128 10.60 -8.07 -3.87
C HIS A 128 9.80 -6.86 -3.44
N THR A 129 8.87 -7.03 -2.50
CA THR A 129 8.13 -5.92 -1.91
C THR A 129 8.23 -6.00 -0.40
N LEU A 130 8.76 -4.94 0.20
CA LEU A 130 8.74 -4.74 1.64
C LEU A 130 7.68 -3.69 1.93
N THR A 131 6.71 -4.01 2.79
CA THR A 131 5.67 -3.08 3.22
C THR A 131 5.65 -3.04 4.74
N THR A 132 5.69 -1.85 5.31
CA THR A 132 5.48 -1.60 6.73
C THR A 132 4.32 -0.63 6.90
N ALA A 133 3.48 -0.84 7.90
CA ALA A 133 2.30 -0.03 8.14
C ALA A 133 1.96 0.02 9.62
N THR A 134 1.32 1.11 10.03
CA THR A 134 0.66 1.21 11.35
C THR A 134 -0.52 0.26 11.42
N ARG A 135 -0.86 -0.23 12.63
CA ARG A 135 -2.02 -1.11 12.86
C ARG A 135 -3.37 -0.52 12.42
N ALA A 136 -3.46 0.79 12.28
CA ALA A 136 -4.66 1.50 11.87
C ALA A 136 -4.89 1.55 10.35
N LEU A 137 -4.05 0.85 9.56
CA LEU A 137 -4.24 0.75 8.11
C LEU A 137 -5.57 0.03 7.80
N PRO A 138 -6.45 0.61 6.97
CA PRO A 138 -7.69 -0.03 6.54
C PRO A 138 -7.46 -1.21 5.58
#